data_AF-A0A1M6CT27-F1
#
_entry.id   AF-A0A1M6CT27-F1
#
_cell.length_a   1.000
_cell.length_b   1.000
_cell.length_c   1.000
_cell.angle_alpha   90.00
_cell.angle_beta   90.00
_cell.angle_gamma   90.00
#
_symmetry.space_group_name_H-M   'P 1'
#
loop_
_entity.id
_entity.type
_entity.pdbx_description
1 polymer ?
#
loop_
_entity_poly.entity_id
_entity_poly.type
_entity_poly.pdbx_seq_one_letter_code
_entity_poly.pdbx_strand_id
1 'polypeptide(L)'
;MKDGFYNIIKGKFLVSDDSLKNWQFIVFLSFLALAMIGSSHTADRKVHQISKLSAQVKELKSEYVDVRMRLMQSRMESRIIKAMEGRGLEPSTTPPKRIRIVAKNKNEAQIAAN
;
A
#
# COMPACT_ATOMS: atom_id res chain seq x y z
N MET A 1 -21.79 51.72 -20.38
CA MET A 1 -21.21 50.49 -19.78
C MET A 1 -19.74 50.25 -20.18
N LYS A 2 -19.28 50.69 -21.35
CA LYS A 2 -17.89 50.48 -21.82
C LYS A 2 -16.84 51.34 -21.08
N ASP A 3 -17.26 52.49 -20.54
CA ASP A 3 -16.35 53.47 -19.96
C ASP A 3 -15.74 53.02 -18.62
N GLY A 4 -16.46 52.20 -17.85
CA GLY A 4 -15.97 51.67 -16.58
C GLY A 4 -14.75 50.75 -16.75
N PHE A 5 -14.81 49.81 -17.70
CA PHE A 5 -13.70 48.93 -18.05
C PHE A 5 -12.53 49.69 -18.65
N TYR A 6 -12.82 50.66 -19.52
CA TYR A 6 -11.79 51.50 -20.15
C TYR A 6 -11.03 52.35 -19.11
N ASN A 7 -11.71 52.87 -18.08
CA ASN A 7 -11.07 53.63 -17.00
C ASN A 7 -10.20 52.75 -16.07
N ILE A 8 -10.54 51.48 -15.90
CA ILE A 8 -9.73 50.50 -15.14
C ILE A 8 -8.43 50.19 -15.89
N ILE A 9 -8.52 49.92 -17.20
CA ILE A 9 -7.34 49.65 -18.03
C ILE A 9 -6.44 50.89 -18.17
N LYS A 10 -7.03 52.09 -18.25
CA LYS A 10 -6.28 53.36 -18.35
C LYS A 10 -5.67 53.82 -17.02
N GLY A 11 -5.79 53.02 -15.96
CA GLY A 11 -5.15 53.28 -14.68
C GLY A 11 -5.77 54.44 -13.89
N LYS A 12 -7.01 54.85 -14.19
CA LYS A 12 -7.68 55.91 -13.41
C LYS A 12 -7.88 55.51 -11.94
N PHE A 13 -8.00 54.19 -11.68
CA PHE A 13 -8.00 53.58 -10.33
C PHE A 13 -6.68 53.79 -9.57
N LEU A 14 -5.56 53.99 -10.26
CA LEU A 14 -4.24 54.19 -9.64
C LEU A 14 -3.94 55.66 -9.31
N VAL A 15 -4.69 56.63 -9.84
CA VAL A 15 -4.36 58.08 -9.76
C VAL A 15 -5.49 58.92 -9.16
N SER A 16 -6.69 58.36 -8.98
CA SER A 16 -7.79 59.03 -8.27
C SER A 16 -7.46 59.28 -6.79
N ASP A 17 -8.07 60.29 -6.16
CA ASP A 17 -7.83 60.72 -4.77
C ASP A 17 -7.85 59.60 -3.70
N ASP A 18 -8.48 58.45 -4.00
CA ASP A 18 -8.52 57.24 -3.15
C ASP A 18 -7.41 56.20 -3.47
N SER A 19 -6.31 56.65 -4.08
CA SER A 19 -5.23 55.81 -4.64
C SER A 19 -4.53 54.91 -3.59
N LEU A 20 -4.53 55.29 -2.32
CA LEU A 20 -3.87 54.51 -1.26
C LEU A 20 -4.51 53.12 -1.09
N LYS A 21 -5.83 53.03 -1.17
CA LYS A 21 -6.59 51.77 -1.05
C LYS A 21 -6.34 50.84 -2.24
N ASN A 22 -6.11 51.44 -3.41
CA ASN A 22 -5.92 50.74 -4.68
C ASN A 22 -4.49 50.19 -4.81
N TRP A 23 -3.51 50.89 -4.24
CA TRP A 23 -2.13 50.40 -4.11
C TRP A 23 -2.04 49.16 -3.20
N GLN A 24 -2.73 49.16 -2.06
CA GLN A 24 -2.80 48.00 -1.17
C GLN A 24 -3.38 46.76 -1.88
N PHE A 25 -4.39 46.96 -2.74
CA PHE A 25 -4.99 45.88 -3.52
C PHE A 25 -4.01 45.27 -4.54
N ILE A 26 -3.18 46.09 -5.19
CA ILE A 26 -2.17 45.61 -6.16
C ILE A 26 -1.06 44.83 -5.45
N VAL A 27 -0.58 45.33 -4.31
CA VAL A 27 0.40 44.62 -3.48
C VAL A 27 -0.17 43.28 -3.00
N PHE A 28 -1.44 43.25 -2.59
CA PHE A 28 -2.13 42.02 -2.23
C PHE A 28 -2.18 41.02 -3.40
N LEU A 29 -2.51 41.48 -4.61
CA LEU A 29 -2.59 40.62 -5.79
C LEU A 29 -1.21 40.10 -6.22
N SER A 30 -0.17 40.93 -6.12
CA SER A 30 1.22 40.54 -6.37
C SER A 30 1.72 39.51 -5.35
N PHE A 31 1.42 39.71 -4.06
CA PHE A 31 1.72 38.75 -3.01
C PHE A 31 0.99 37.42 -3.24
N LEU A 32 -0.28 37.45 -3.63
CA LEU A 32 -1.06 36.27 -3.94
C LEU A 32 -0.49 35.51 -5.14
N ALA A 33 -0.03 36.22 -6.17
CA ALA A 33 0.66 35.62 -7.31
C ALA A 33 1.97 34.94 -6.88
N LEU A 34 2.79 35.58 -6.04
CA LEU A 34 4.00 34.96 -5.47
C LEU A 34 3.67 33.71 -4.64
N ALA A 35 2.64 33.77 -3.81
CA ALA A 35 2.20 32.64 -2.98
C ALA A 35 1.75 31.45 -3.85
N MET A 36 1.08 31.72 -4.97
CA MET A 36 0.63 30.70 -5.91
C MET A 36 1.84 30.01 -6.58
N ILE A 37 2.84 30.79 -7.04
CA ILE A 37 4.08 30.26 -7.63
C ILE A 37 4.84 29.38 -6.62
N GLY A 38 4.96 29.84 -5.37
CA GLY A 38 5.65 29.08 -4.31
C GLY A 38 4.94 27.76 -3.94
N SER A 39 3.61 27.77 -3.93
CA SER A 39 2.80 26.57 -3.68
C SER A 39 2.99 25.52 -4.77
N SER A 40 2.99 25.93 -6.04
CA SER A 40 3.15 25.02 -7.18
C SER A 40 4.46 24.22 -7.14
N HIS A 41 5.58 24.86 -6.79
CA HIS A 41 6.88 24.16 -6.74
C HIS A 41 6.95 23.09 -5.62
N THR A 42 6.16 23.25 -4.55
CA THR A 42 6.05 22.25 -3.48
C THR A 42 5.24 21.03 -3.93
N ALA A 43 4.26 21.22 -4.80
CA ALA A 43 3.47 20.12 -5.37
C ALA A 43 4.35 19.22 -6.25
N ASP A 44 5.18 19.80 -7.12
CA ASP A 44 6.05 19.06 -8.03
C ASP A 44 7.06 18.16 -7.28
N ARG A 45 7.67 18.70 -6.21
CA ARG A 45 8.60 17.93 -5.37
C ARG A 45 7.92 16.75 -4.69
N LYS A 46 6.70 16.92 -4.20
CA LYS A 46 5.92 15.85 -3.58
C LYS A 46 5.57 14.76 -4.60
N VAL A 47 5.17 15.13 -5.81
CA VAL A 47 4.86 14.16 -6.87
C VAL A 47 6.08 13.31 -7.21
N HIS A 48 7.26 13.91 -7.38
CA HIS A 48 8.49 13.15 -7.62
C HIS A 48 8.84 12.19 -6.47
N GLN A 49 8.67 12.62 -5.22
CA GLN A 49 8.86 11.75 -4.06
C GLN A 49 7.86 10.59 -4.04
N ILE A 50 6.58 10.85 -4.34
CA ILE A 50 5.54 9.82 -4.42
C ILE A 50 5.89 8.80 -5.50
N SER A 51 6.33 9.24 -6.68
CA SER A 51 6.74 8.33 -7.77
C SER A 51 7.92 7.44 -7.35
N LYS A 52 8.93 8.01 -6.70
CA LYS A 52 10.09 7.26 -6.18
C LYS A 52 9.66 6.22 -5.14
N LEU A 53 8.83 6.61 -4.18
CA LEU A 53 8.37 5.71 -3.13
C LEU A 53 7.47 4.60 -3.69
N SER A 54 6.61 4.92 -4.66
CA SER A 54 5.75 3.95 -5.34
C SER A 54 6.55 2.92 -6.12
N ALA A 55 7.66 3.33 -6.75
CA ALA A 55 8.56 2.41 -7.42
C ALA A 55 9.21 1.43 -6.42
N GLN A 56 9.68 1.92 -5.27
CA GLN A 56 10.25 1.07 -4.21
C GLN A 56 9.23 0.06 -3.66
N VAL A 57 7.99 0.48 -3.42
CA VAL A 57 6.92 -0.43 -2.98
C VAL A 57 6.63 -1.51 -4.02
N LYS A 58 6.62 -1.14 -5.31
CA LYS A 58 6.42 -2.09 -6.41
C LYS A 58 7.55 -3.11 -6.47
N GLU A 59 8.80 -2.67 -6.33
CA GLU A 59 9.97 -3.53 -6.31
C GLU A 59 9.92 -4.53 -5.15
N LEU A 60 9.68 -4.05 -3.93
CA LEU A 60 9.60 -4.90 -2.74
C LEU A 60 8.44 -5.92 -2.81
N LYS A 61 7.31 -5.51 -3.39
CA LYS A 61 6.19 -6.43 -3.64
C LYS A 61 6.54 -7.50 -4.66
N SER A 62 7.31 -7.16 -5.69
CA SER A 62 7.80 -8.14 -6.67
C SER A 62 8.70 -9.17 -6.00
N GLU A 63 9.66 -8.71 -5.20
CA GLU A 63 10.57 -9.58 -4.46
C GLU A 63 9.81 -10.51 -3.50
N TYR A 64 8.82 -10.00 -2.77
CA TYR A 64 7.97 -10.81 -1.89
C TYR A 64 7.24 -11.92 -2.66
N VAL A 65 6.67 -11.60 -3.82
CA VAL A 65 5.97 -12.59 -4.65
C VAL A 65 6.94 -13.66 -5.15
N ASP A 66 8.13 -13.28 -5.59
CA ASP A 66 9.17 -14.22 -6.05
C ASP A 66 9.63 -15.16 -4.93
N VAL A 67 9.90 -14.62 -3.74
CA VAL A 67 10.29 -15.42 -2.57
C VAL A 67 9.17 -16.38 -2.16
N ARG A 68 7.93 -15.89 -2.13
CA ARG A 68 6.75 -16.72 -1.82
C ARG A 68 6.58 -17.85 -2.83
N MET A 69 6.72 -17.57 -4.13
CA MET A 69 6.65 -18.58 -5.18
C MET A 69 7.75 -19.63 -5.00
N ARG A 70 8.99 -19.22 -4.73
CA ARG A 70 10.11 -20.13 -4.48
C ARG A 70 9.86 -21.04 -3.28
N LEU A 71 9.30 -20.49 -2.19
CA LEU A 71 8.92 -21.28 -1.02
C LEU A 71 7.84 -22.32 -1.36
N MET A 72 6.78 -21.91 -2.06
CA MET A 72 5.71 -22.82 -2.49
C MET A 72 6.24 -23.94 -3.36
N GLN A 73 7.09 -23.60 -4.32
CA GLN A 73 7.74 -24.57 -5.18
C GLN A 73 8.59 -25.58 -4.39
N SER A 74 9.33 -25.13 -3.37
CA SER A 74 10.12 -26.02 -2.50
C SER A 74 9.26 -26.92 -1.60
N ARG A 75 8.06 -26.47 -1.23
CA ARG A 75 7.10 -27.22 -0.41
C ARG A 75 6.22 -28.17 -1.22
N MET A 76 6.29 -28.11 -2.55
CA MET A 76 5.42 -28.88 -3.43
C MET A 76 5.67 -30.38 -3.28
N GLU A 77 4.61 -31.11 -2.97
CA GLU A 77 4.65 -32.55 -2.70
C GLU A 77 5.29 -33.34 -3.83
N SER A 78 4.92 -33.07 -5.09
CA SER A 78 5.51 -33.73 -6.27
C SER A 78 7.01 -33.50 -6.40
N ARG A 79 7.51 -32.34 -5.95
CA ARG A 79 8.93 -31.97 -5.97
C ARG A 79 9.69 -32.66 -4.83
N ILE A 80 9.04 -32.80 -3.67
CA ILE A 80 9.55 -33.55 -2.52
C ILE A 80 9.61 -35.05 -2.85
N ILE A 81 8.55 -35.62 -3.43
CA ILE A 81 8.49 -37.03 -3.86
C ILE A 81 9.63 -37.33 -4.83
N LYS A 82 9.79 -36.55 -5.92
CA LYS A 82 10.90 -36.70 -6.87
C LYS A 82 12.29 -36.62 -6.22
N ALA A 83 12.46 -35.73 -5.24
CA ALA A 83 13.73 -35.60 -4.53
C ALA A 83 14.00 -36.75 -3.54
N MET A 84 12.94 -37.41 -3.06
CA MET A 84 13.00 -38.52 -2.10
C MET A 84 13.01 -39.90 -2.77
N GLU A 85 12.55 -40.02 -4.03
CA GLU A 85 12.71 -41.22 -4.88
C GLU A 85 14.18 -41.65 -4.98
N GLY A 86 15.11 -40.71 -5.16
CA GLY A 86 16.56 -41.00 -5.17
C GLY A 86 17.13 -41.50 -3.83
N ARG A 87 16.38 -41.37 -2.74
CA ARG A 87 16.70 -41.92 -1.41
C ARG A 87 15.91 -43.20 -1.08
N GLY A 88 15.13 -43.73 -2.03
CA GLY A 88 14.32 -44.95 -1.85
C GLY A 88 13.08 -44.76 -0.97
N LEU A 89 12.61 -43.53 -0.80
CA LEU A 89 11.44 -43.21 0.02
C LEU A 89 10.22 -42.99 -0.89
N GLU A 90 9.17 -43.79 -0.69
CA GLU A 90 7.91 -43.69 -1.42
C GLU A 90 6.77 -43.16 -0.53
N PRO A 91 5.81 -42.40 -1.11
CA PRO A 91 4.63 -41.96 -0.38
C PRO A 91 3.76 -43.17 0.02
N SER A 92 3.30 -43.17 1.27
CA SER A 92 2.40 -44.21 1.78
C SER A 92 1.03 -44.12 1.11
N THR A 93 0.68 -45.11 0.29
CA THR A 93 -0.65 -45.28 -0.30
C THR A 93 -1.70 -45.71 0.71
N THR A 94 -1.30 -46.24 1.88
CA THR A 94 -2.22 -46.63 2.95
C THR A 94 -2.35 -45.52 3.99
N PRO A 95 -3.59 -45.14 4.39
CA PRO A 95 -3.80 -44.13 5.43
C PRO A 95 -3.30 -44.63 6.80
N PRO A 96 -2.76 -43.74 7.65
CA PRO A 96 -2.24 -44.11 8.97
C PRO A 96 -3.35 -44.59 9.90
N LYS A 97 -3.13 -45.72 10.58
CA LYS A 97 -4.08 -46.26 11.57
C LYS A 97 -3.98 -45.50 12.89
N ARG A 98 -5.09 -44.92 13.34
CA ARG A 98 -5.18 -44.28 14.66
C ARG A 98 -5.32 -45.35 15.74
N ILE A 99 -4.26 -45.61 16.50
CA ILE A 99 -4.30 -46.49 17.67
C ILE A 99 -4.89 -45.68 18.83
N ARG A 100 -6.14 -45.97 19.19
CA ARG A 100 -6.79 -45.40 20.38
C ARG A 100 -6.68 -46.45 21.50
N ILE A 101 -5.94 -46.12 22.55
CA ILE A 101 -5.79 -47.00 23.72
C ILE A 101 -7.11 -46.95 24.49
N VAL A 102 -7.87 -48.04 24.45
CA VAL A 102 -9.07 -48.20 25.30
C VAL A 102 -8.63 -48.99 26.52
N ALA A 103 -8.47 -48.31 27.66
CA ALA A 103 -8.21 -48.97 28.93
C ALA A 103 -9.47 -49.78 29.31
N LYS A 104 -9.37 -51.11 29.29
CA LYS A 104 -10.44 -52.01 29.73
C LYS A 104 -10.52 -51.93 31.25
N ASN A 105 -11.46 -51.16 31.77
CA ASN A 105 -11.76 -51.12 33.21
C ASN A 105 -12.25 -52.51 33.65
N LYS A 106 -11.53 -53.12 34.60
CA LYS A 106 -11.76 -54.47 35.15
C LYS A 106 -13.00 -54.58 36.06
N ASN A 107 -14.01 -53.73 35.92
CA ASN A 107 -15.12 -53.67 36.88
C ASN A 107 -16.38 -54.47 36.50
N GLU A 108 -16.41 -55.13 35.33
CA GLU A 108 -17.56 -55.96 34.94
C GLU A 108 -17.44 -57.43 35.36
N ALA A 109 -16.25 -57.89 35.78
CA ALA A 109 -16.05 -59.28 36.24
C ALA A 109 -16.48 -59.52 37.70
N GLN A 110 -16.78 -58.47 38.48
CA GLN A 110 -17.13 -58.61 39.90
C GLN A 110 -18.66 -58.64 40.15
N ILE A 111 -19.49 -58.18 39.20
CA ILE A 111 -20.95 -58.09 39.37
C ILE A 111 -21.65 -59.40 38.96
N ALA A 112 -21.00 -60.27 38.19
CA ALA A 112 -21.54 -61.58 37.82
C ALA A 112 -21.27 -62.70 38.85
N ALA A 113 -20.67 -62.38 40.00
CA ALA A 113 -20.24 -63.34 41.01
C ALA A 113 -20.80 -63.09 42.43
N ASN A 114 -21.77 -62.19 42.59
CA ASN A 114 -22.54 -62.02 43.83
C ASN A 114 -24.04 -62.18 43.56
#